data_AF-A0AA92I4Q5-F1
#
_entry.id   AF-A0AA92I4Q5-F1
#
_cell.length_a   1.000
_cell.length_b   1.000
_cell.length_c   1.000
_cell.angle_alpha   90.00
_cell.angle_beta   90.00
_cell.angle_gamma   90.00
#
_symmetry.space_group_name_H-M   'P 1'
#
loop_
_entity.id
_entity.type
_entity.pdbx_description
1 polymer ?
#
loop_
_entity_poly.entity_id
_entity_poly.type
_entity_poly.pdbx_seq_one_letter_code
_entity_poly.pdbx_strand_id
1 'polypeptide(L)'
;MTTGFNITAADQLKQFADRMERLMDEIDGLKADLKDLRSEVKSAGFNIKALDKLVAIRRKDAGEQEAELLNDLMLYAHATGTPLDIVVPEPAE
;
A
#
# COMPACT_ATOMS: atom_id res chain seq x y z
N MET A 1 22.23 22.20 31.74
CA MET A 1 23.06 22.12 30.52
C MET A 1 22.70 20.82 29.81
N THR A 2 21.89 20.89 28.75
CA THR A 2 21.64 19.75 27.87
C THR A 2 22.73 19.74 26.80
N THR A 3 23.81 19.00 27.03
CA THR A 3 24.79 18.67 26.00
C THR A 3 24.12 17.75 24.99
N GLY A 4 23.71 18.32 23.85
CA GLY A 4 23.26 17.54 22.70
C GLY A 4 24.38 16.61 22.25
N PHE A 5 24.13 15.30 22.31
CA PHE A 5 25.02 14.30 21.75
C PHE A 5 25.04 14.50 20.24
N ASN A 6 26.16 14.98 19.67
CA ASN A 6 26.31 15.08 18.22
C ASN A 6 26.44 13.67 17.65
N ILE A 7 25.32 13.13 17.17
CA ILE A 7 25.29 11.86 16.43
C ILE A 7 26.12 12.06 15.15
N THR A 8 27.18 11.27 14.98
CA THR A 8 28.02 11.36 13.78
C THR A 8 27.31 10.75 12.57
N ALA A 9 27.73 11.10 11.36
CA ALA A 9 27.18 10.48 10.14
C ALA A 9 27.32 8.95 10.15
N ALA A 10 28.39 8.41 10.77
CA ALA A 10 28.60 6.98 10.93
C ALA A 10 27.58 6.34 11.91
N ASP A 11 27.23 7.03 12.99
CA ASP A 11 26.23 6.56 13.96
C ASP A 11 24.82 6.60 13.37
N GLN A 12 24.49 7.60 12.55
CA GLN A 12 23.24 7.64 11.79
C GLN A 12 23.16 6.49 10.78
N LEU A 13 24.25 6.23 10.06
CA LEU A 13 24.31 5.13 9.09
C LEU A 13 24.09 3.77 9.76
N LYS A 14 24.69 3.53 10.93
CA LYS A 14 24.42 2.33 11.74
C LYS A 14 22.95 2.22 12.13
N GLN A 15 22.34 3.30 12.63
CA GLN A 15 20.91 3.29 12.98
C GLN A 15 19.98 3.04 11.79
N PHE A 16 20.36 3.48 10.58
CA PHE A 16 19.63 3.12 9.37
C PHE A 16 19.82 1.64 9.01
N ALA A 17 21.05 1.12 9.07
CA ALA A 17 21.35 -0.28 8.80
C ALA A 17 20.60 -1.22 9.75
N ASP A 18 20.68 -0.98 11.07
CA ASP A 18 20.01 -1.80 12.08
C ASP A 18 18.48 -1.82 11.89
N ARG A 19 17.88 -0.68 11.52
CA ARG A 19 16.45 -0.62 11.22
C ARG A 19 16.10 -1.36 9.93
N MET A 20 16.95 -1.26 8.92
CA MET A 20 16.76 -1.95 7.64
C MET A 20 16.84 -3.46 7.82
N GLU A 21 17.81 -3.97 8.58
CA GLU A 21 17.94 -5.40 8.88
C GLU A 21 16.69 -5.93 9.59
N ARG A 22 16.20 -5.24 10.62
CA ARG A 22 14.95 -5.64 11.30
C ARG A 22 13.74 -5.67 10.37
N LEU A 23 13.59 -4.66 9.51
CA LEU A 23 12.51 -4.63 8.52
C LEU A 23 12.64 -5.76 7.49
N MET A 24 13.86 -6.12 7.10
CA MET A 24 14.11 -7.24 6.20
C MET A 24 13.73 -8.57 6.85
N ASP A 25 14.09 -8.77 8.12
CA ASP A 25 13.71 -9.98 8.88
C ASP A 25 12.18 -10.09 9.03
N GLU A 26 11.50 -8.97 9.33
CA GLU A 26 10.03 -8.92 9.38
C GLU A 26 9.38 -9.27 8.04
N ILE A 27 9.90 -8.70 6.94
CA ILE A 27 9.43 -9.00 5.58
C ILE A 27 9.60 -10.50 5.26
N ASP A 28 10.72 -11.10 5.63
CA ASP A 28 10.98 -12.50 5.36
C ASP A 28 10.10 -13.42 6.21
N GLY A 29 9.80 -13.05 7.45
CA GLY A 29 8.78 -13.70 8.27
C GLY A 29 7.39 -13.65 7.61
N LEU A 30 6.95 -12.47 7.17
CA LEU A 30 5.65 -12.30 6.52
C LEU A 30 5.55 -13.07 5.19
N LYS A 31 6.66 -13.19 4.43
CA LYS A 31 6.69 -14.03 3.22
C LYS A 31 6.53 -15.51 3.54
N ALA A 32 7.12 -15.98 4.65
CA ALA A 32 6.96 -17.36 5.10
C ALA A 32 5.50 -17.63 5.48
N ASP A 33 4.90 -16.75 6.29
CA ASP A 33 3.48 -16.85 6.67
C ASP A 33 2.55 -16.85 5.45
N LEU A 34 2.81 -15.99 4.46
CA LEU A 34 2.03 -15.96 3.22
C LEU A 34 2.16 -17.26 2.41
N LYS A 35 3.34 -17.89 2.43
CA LYS A 35 3.56 -19.18 1.76
C LYS A 35 2.80 -20.31 2.47
N ASP A 36 2.76 -20.30 3.79
CA ASP A 36 2.03 -21.28 4.59
C ASP A 36 0.52 -21.13 4.37
N LEU A 37 -0.01 -19.90 4.38
CA LEU A 37 -1.40 -19.61 4.04
C LEU A 37 -1.78 -20.12 2.63
N ARG A 38 -0.92 -19.90 1.63
CA ARG A 38 -1.15 -20.45 0.27
C ARG A 38 -1.18 -21.97 0.27
N SER A 39 -0.38 -22.62 1.12
CA SER A 39 -0.35 -24.07 1.26
C SER A 39 -1.62 -24.60 1.94
N GLU A 40 -2.14 -23.90 2.93
CA GLU A 40 -3.45 -24.17 3.56
C GLU A 40 -4.60 -24.05 2.55
N VAL A 41 -4.64 -22.96 1.78
CA VAL A 41 -5.62 -22.71 0.71
C VAL A 41 -5.63 -23.85 -0.31
N LYS A 42 -4.44 -24.33 -0.71
CA LYS A 42 -4.30 -25.48 -1.62
C LYS A 42 -4.83 -26.76 -1.00
N SER A 43 -4.51 -27.00 0.28
CA SER A 43 -4.94 -28.20 1.01
C SER A 43 -6.45 -28.23 1.23
N ALA A 44 -7.07 -27.06 1.37
CA ALA A 44 -8.52 -26.88 1.41
C ALA A 44 -9.21 -26.99 0.04
N GLY A 45 -8.46 -27.18 -1.06
CA GLY A 45 -9.00 -27.39 -2.41
C GLY A 45 -9.32 -26.12 -3.19
N PHE A 46 -8.93 -24.94 -2.70
CA PHE A 46 -9.16 -23.67 -3.40
C PHE A 46 -8.08 -23.33 -4.43
N ASN A 47 -8.45 -22.57 -5.46
CA ASN A 47 -7.51 -22.09 -6.47
C ASN A 47 -6.74 -20.86 -5.97
N ILE A 48 -5.47 -21.05 -5.59
CA ILE A 48 -4.59 -19.97 -5.10
C ILE A 48 -4.51 -18.79 -6.08
N LYS A 49 -4.39 -19.04 -7.39
CA LYS A 49 -4.25 -17.96 -8.39
C LYS A 49 -5.51 -17.10 -8.48
N ALA A 50 -6.69 -17.70 -8.33
CA ALA A 50 -7.94 -16.97 -8.29
C ALA A 50 -8.05 -16.12 -7.01
N LEU A 51 -7.63 -16.68 -5.86
CA LEU A 51 -7.60 -15.96 -4.59
C LEU A 51 -6.59 -14.80 -4.59
N ASP A 52 -5.38 -14.99 -5.13
CA ASP A 52 -4.39 -13.93 -5.30
C ASP A 52 -4.94 -12.77 -6.14
N LYS A 53 -5.65 -13.08 -7.25
CA LYS A 53 -6.31 -12.06 -8.08
C LYS A 53 -7.42 -11.34 -7.32
N LEU A 54 -8.25 -12.07 -6.58
CA LEU A 54 -9.31 -11.48 -5.75
C LEU A 54 -8.71 -10.53 -4.70
N VAL A 55 -7.64 -10.93 -4.02
CA VAL A 55 -6.94 -10.07 -3.05
C VAL A 55 -6.34 -8.86 -3.74
N ALA A 56 -5.70 -9.01 -4.91
CA ALA A 56 -5.17 -7.88 -5.67
C ALA A 56 -6.26 -6.89 -6.10
N ILE A 57 -7.43 -7.39 -6.53
CA ILE A 57 -8.60 -6.56 -6.86
C ILE A 57 -9.11 -5.85 -5.60
N ARG A 58 -9.18 -6.54 -4.45
CA ARG A 58 -9.61 -5.94 -3.18
C ARG A 58 -8.60 -4.93 -2.61
N ARG A 59 -7.32 -5.10 -2.92
CA ARG A 59 -6.23 -4.19 -2.49
C ARG A 59 -6.11 -2.97 -3.37
N LYS A 60 -6.49 -3.07 -4.65
CA LYS A 60 -6.75 -1.92 -5.50
C LYS A 60 -8.06 -1.34 -5.02
N ASP A 61 -7.97 -0.36 -4.13
CA ASP A 61 -9.13 0.22 -3.49
C ASP A 61 -10.12 0.73 -4.55
N ALA A 62 -11.43 0.54 -4.35
CA ALA A 62 -12.43 1.10 -5.26
C ALA A 62 -12.28 2.63 -5.35
N GLY A 63 -11.82 3.25 -4.27
CA GLY A 63 -11.46 4.67 -4.22
C GLY A 63 -10.24 5.05 -5.08
N GLU A 64 -9.30 4.15 -5.36
CA GLU A 64 -8.15 4.46 -6.23
C GLU A 64 -8.57 4.48 -7.70
N GLN A 65 -9.46 3.57 -8.12
CA GLN A 65 -10.05 3.61 -9.47
C GLN A 65 -11.02 4.78 -9.66
N GLU A 66 -11.85 5.10 -8.65
CA GLU A 66 -12.73 6.27 -8.68
C GLU A 66 -11.92 7.57 -8.66
N ALA A 67 -10.85 7.66 -7.86
CA ALA A 67 -9.96 8.82 -7.85
C ALA A 67 -9.20 8.99 -9.17
N GLU A 68 -8.71 7.91 -9.78
CA GLU A 68 -8.05 7.93 -11.09
C GLU A 68 -9.02 8.41 -12.18
N LEU A 69 -10.26 7.90 -12.19
CA LEU A 69 -11.32 8.34 -13.09
C LEU A 69 -11.73 9.80 -12.87
N LEU A 70 -11.87 10.24 -11.62
CA LEU A 70 -12.16 11.63 -11.28
C LEU A 70 -11.03 12.57 -11.72
N ASN A 71 -9.77 12.18 -11.53
CA ASN A 71 -8.61 12.94 -11.98
C ASN A 71 -8.60 13.09 -13.50
N ASP A 72 -8.85 12.01 -14.25
CA ASP A 72 -8.94 12.05 -15.71
C ASP A 72 -10.11 12.94 -16.20
N LEU A 73 -11.28 12.82 -15.54
CA LEU A 73 -12.46 13.62 -15.88
C LEU A 73 -12.24 15.12 -15.62
N MET A 74 -11.61 15.47 -14.49
CA MET A 74 -11.23 16.85 -14.17
C MET A 74 -10.23 17.41 -15.19
N LEU A 75 -9.23 16.61 -15.59
CA LEU A 75 -8.23 17.01 -16.58
C LEU A 75 -8.88 17.32 -17.94
N TYR A 76 -9.78 16.44 -18.41
CA TYR A 76 -10.48 16.66 -19.68
C TYR A 76 -11.44 17.83 -19.62
N ALA A 77 -12.25 17.95 -18.56
CA ALA A 77 -13.19 19.05 -18.40
C ALA A 77 -12.50 20.42 -18.38
N HIS A 78 -11.34 20.52 -17.74
CA HIS A 78 -10.50 21.72 -17.78
C HIS A 78 -10.00 22.02 -19.20
N ALA A 79 -9.54 20.99 -19.94
CA ALA A 79 -9.05 21.15 -21.31
C ALA A 79 -10.15 21.55 -22.31
N THR A 80 -11.40 21.10 -22.10
CA THR A 80 -12.53 21.36 -22.99
C THR A 80 -13.40 22.53 -22.54
N GLY A 81 -13.17 23.08 -21.35
CA GLY A 81 -14.02 24.10 -20.74
C GLY A 81 -15.41 23.57 -20.36
N THR A 82 -15.55 22.25 -20.17
CA THR A 82 -16.83 21.63 -19.79
C THR A 82 -17.09 21.85 -18.30
N PRO A 83 -18.19 22.51 -17.91
CA PRO A 83 -18.52 22.67 -16.49
C PRO A 83 -18.92 21.33 -15.89
N LEU A 84 -18.28 20.94 -14.78
CA LEU A 84 -18.64 19.76 -13.99
C LEU A 84 -19.37 20.20 -12.72
N ASP A 85 -20.55 19.63 -12.49
CA ASP A 85 -21.29 19.76 -11.24
C ASP A 85 -21.07 18.47 -10.42
N ILE A 86 -20.07 18.48 -9.54
CA ILE A 86 -19.67 17.30 -8.77
C ILE A 86 -20.39 17.33 -7.42
N VAL A 87 -21.31 16.38 -7.21
CA VAL A 87 -21.92 16.12 -5.89
C VAL A 87 -21.09 15.02 -5.22
N VAL A 88 -20.32 15.39 -4.19
CA VAL A 88 -19.61 14.41 -3.35
C VAL A 88 -20.63 13.79 -2.39
N PRO A 89 -20.92 12.48 -2.46
CA PRO A 89 -21.78 11.84 -1.47
C PRO A 89 -21.09 11.88 -0.10
N GLU A 90 -21.80 12.33 0.93
CA GLU A 90 -21.32 12.28 2.32
C GLU A 90 -20.89 10.84 2.66
N PRO A 91 -19.74 10.64 3.32
CA PRO A 91 -19.30 9.31 3.72
C PRO A 91 -20.36 8.71 4.66
N ALA A 92 -20.80 7.48 4.34
CA ALA A 92 -21.68 6.74 5.23
C ALA A 92 -20.94 6.46 6.55
N GLU A 93 -21.52 6.89 7.67
CA GLU A 93 -20.99 6.67 9.04
C GLU A 93 -20.72 5.18 9.35
#